data_AF-A0AAW4U960-F1
#
_entry.id   AF-A0AAW4U960-F1
#
_cell.length_a   1.000
_cell.length_b   1.000
_cell.length_c   1.000
_cell.angle_alpha   90.00
_cell.angle_beta   90.00
_cell.angle_gamma   90.00
#
_symmetry.space_group_name_H-M   'P 1'
#
loop_
_entity.id
_entity.type
_entity.pdbx_description
1 polymer ?
#
loop_
_entity_poly.entity_id
_entity_poly.type
_entity_poly.pdbx_seq_one_letter_code
_entity_poly.pdbx_strand_id
1 'polypeptide(L)'
;MKQVNILLKSNGELKRIITDKKMSVNEYTDILNCDYIDIKGLKLDELNLNISLVFDDEFLFTDKAINKKASVLFGYKQHEEVLCGDVLVQKDIETPEGIIAVGFNEEEATVIEAYIENLKYEHIKFIKQEPCAKFIPF
;
A
#
# COMPACT_ATOMS: atom_id res chain seq x y z
N MET A 1 -16.28 10.36 12.72
CA MET A 1 -14.92 10.94 12.84
C MET A 1 -14.29 10.83 11.47
N LYS A 2 -13.68 11.90 10.96
CA LYS A 2 -13.02 11.85 9.65
C LYS A 2 -11.86 10.87 9.69
N GLN A 3 -11.76 10.06 8.65
CA GLN A 3 -10.68 9.09 8.43
C GLN A 3 -9.85 9.59 7.25
N VAL A 4 -8.53 9.50 7.39
CA VAL A 4 -7.57 9.94 6.39
C VAL A 4 -6.83 8.72 5.88
N ASN A 5 -6.91 8.45 4.59
CA ASN A 5 -6.14 7.40 3.94
C ASN A 5 -5.08 8.07 3.06
N ILE A 6 -3.88 7.50 3.00
CA ILE A 6 -2.79 8.11 2.25
C ILE A 6 -2.61 7.34 0.93
N LEU A 7 -2.87 7.99 -0.19
CA LEU A 7 -2.64 7.45 -1.51
C LEU A 7 -1.22 7.78 -1.96
N LEU A 8 -0.38 6.75 -2.06
CA LEU A 8 0.98 6.81 -2.59
C LEU A 8 0.88 6.62 -4.09
N LYS A 9 1.01 7.71 -4.83
CA LYS A 9 1.06 7.66 -6.29
C LYS A 9 2.35 7.01 -6.75
N SER A 10 2.29 6.25 -7.84
CA SER A 10 3.48 5.62 -8.45
C SER A 10 4.58 6.61 -8.85
N ASN A 11 4.22 7.88 -9.09
CA ASN A 11 5.15 8.98 -9.35
C ASN A 11 5.85 9.54 -8.10
N GLY A 12 5.52 9.04 -6.90
CA GLY A 12 6.09 9.45 -5.61
C GLY A 12 5.31 10.53 -4.85
N GLU A 13 4.23 11.06 -5.43
CA GLU A 13 3.31 12.02 -4.77
C GLU A 13 2.48 11.31 -3.69
N LEU A 14 2.18 12.02 -2.60
CA LEU A 14 1.26 11.58 -1.56
C LEU A 14 -0.03 12.40 -1.64
N LYS A 15 -1.19 11.75 -1.54
CA LYS A 15 -2.50 12.43 -1.46
C LYS A 15 -3.31 11.90 -0.30
N ARG A 16 -3.94 12.81 0.44
CA ARG A 16 -4.93 12.45 1.45
C ARG A 16 -6.29 12.17 0.80
N ILE A 17 -6.88 11.02 1.13
CA ILE A 17 -8.26 10.66 0.81
C ILE A 17 -9.05 10.68 2.12
N ILE A 18 -9.91 11.70 2.27
CA ILE A 18 -10.66 11.94 3.50
C ILE A 18 -12.05 11.34 3.35
N THR A 19 -12.43 10.45 4.26
CA THR A 19 -13.73 9.78 4.28
C THR A 19 -14.38 9.88 5.66
N ASP A 20 -15.71 9.78 5.72
CA ASP A 20 -16.44 9.78 7.00
C ASP A 20 -16.68 8.35 7.54
N LYS A 21 -16.30 7.34 6.76
CA LYS A 21 -16.51 5.92 7.02
C LYS A 21 -15.36 5.09 6.45
N LYS A 22 -15.32 3.81 6.85
CA LYS A 22 -14.50 2.79 6.19
C LYS A 22 -14.87 2.70 4.71
N MET A 23 -13.86 2.62 3.84
CA MET A 23 -14.06 2.44 2.41
C MET A 23 -14.57 1.04 2.08
N SER A 24 -15.44 1.00 1.07
CA SER A 24 -15.90 -0.22 0.41
C SER A 24 -14.88 -0.70 -0.63
N VAL A 25 -15.02 -1.95 -1.06
CA VAL A 25 -14.17 -2.52 -2.12
C VAL A 25 -14.26 -1.69 -3.41
N ASN A 26 -15.46 -1.24 -3.79
CA ASN A 26 -15.66 -0.43 -4.99
C ASN A 26 -14.91 0.92 -4.90
N GLU A 27 -14.87 1.54 -3.72
CA GLU A 27 -14.09 2.78 -3.54
C GLU A 27 -12.59 2.53 -3.72
N TYR A 28 -12.06 1.38 -3.25
CA TYR A 28 -10.67 1.01 -3.50
C TYR A 28 -10.37 0.80 -4.98
N THR A 29 -11.20 0.01 -5.68
CA THR A 29 -11.02 -0.28 -7.11
C THR A 29 -11.11 0.99 -7.96
N ASP A 30 -12.03 1.91 -7.63
CA ASP A 30 -12.16 3.20 -8.31
C ASP A 30 -10.92 4.09 -8.10
N ILE A 31 -10.39 4.15 -6.88
CA ILE A 31 -9.21 4.96 -6.54
C ILE A 31 -7.94 4.42 -7.20
N LEU A 32 -7.77 3.09 -7.18
CA LEU A 32 -6.58 2.39 -7.68
C LEU A 32 -6.65 2.07 -9.18
N ASN A 33 -7.82 2.26 -9.79
CA ASN A 33 -8.11 1.97 -11.19
C ASN A 33 -7.69 0.52 -11.55
N CYS A 34 -8.31 -0.44 -10.88
CA CYS A 34 -8.11 -1.88 -11.06
C CYS A 34 -9.40 -2.64 -10.72
N ASP A 35 -9.51 -3.88 -11.18
CA ASP A 35 -10.65 -4.76 -10.90
C ASP A 35 -10.40 -5.64 -9.67
N TYR A 36 -9.13 -5.98 -9.39
CA TYR A 36 -8.73 -6.79 -8.23
C TYR A 36 -7.74 -6.06 -7.34
N ILE A 37 -8.02 -6.09 -6.04
CA ILE A 37 -7.15 -5.55 -5.00
C ILE A 37 -6.67 -6.67 -4.09
N ASP A 38 -5.48 -6.48 -3.52
CA ASP A 38 -5.03 -7.21 -2.34
C ASP A 38 -4.78 -6.22 -1.19
N ILE A 39 -4.95 -6.70 0.04
CA ILE A 39 -4.74 -5.92 1.26
C ILE A 39 -3.73 -6.67 2.11
N LYS A 40 -2.60 -6.02 2.41
CA LYS A 40 -1.55 -6.59 3.25
C LYS A 40 -1.29 -5.72 4.46
N GLY A 41 -1.50 -6.30 5.64
CA GLY A 41 -1.14 -5.71 6.92
C GLY A 41 0.37 -5.79 7.16
N LEU A 42 0.92 -4.75 7.78
CA LEU A 42 2.31 -4.67 8.20
C LEU A 42 2.43 -3.85 9.50
N LYS A 43 3.48 -4.11 10.25
CA LYS A 43 3.79 -3.35 11.46
C LYS A 43 4.96 -2.41 11.20
N LEU A 44 4.74 -1.12 11.46
CA LEU A 44 5.80 -0.12 11.50
C LEU A 44 6.30 0.00 12.94
N ASP A 45 7.35 -0.75 13.27
CA ASP A 45 7.92 -0.78 14.62
C ASP A 45 8.42 0.59 15.08
N GLU A 46 8.98 1.40 14.17
CA GLU A 46 9.48 2.76 14.46
C GLU A 46 8.37 3.71 14.90
N LEU A 47 7.15 3.48 14.46
CA LEU A 47 5.98 4.29 14.79
C LEU A 47 5.04 3.59 15.78
N ASN A 48 5.34 2.34 16.15
CA ASN A 48 4.46 1.46 16.90
C ASN A 48 3.02 1.45 16.33
N LEU A 49 2.90 1.37 14.99
CA LEU A 49 1.63 1.44 14.28
C LEU A 49 1.45 0.25 13.35
N ASN A 50 0.26 -0.36 13.39
CA ASN A 50 -0.14 -1.36 12.40
C ASN A 50 -0.82 -0.65 11.23
N ILE A 51 -0.33 -0.88 10.02
CA ILE A 51 -0.89 -0.32 8.80
C ILE A 51 -1.26 -1.43 7.82
N SER A 52 -2.09 -1.12 6.84
CA SER A 52 -2.30 -1.96 5.69
C SER A 52 -2.10 -1.20 4.39
N LEU A 53 -1.56 -1.91 3.40
CA LEU A 53 -1.44 -1.45 2.02
C LEU A 53 -2.55 -2.10 1.20
N VAL A 54 -3.33 -1.29 0.49
CA VAL A 54 -4.25 -1.74 -0.54
C VAL A 54 -3.63 -1.40 -1.88
N PHE A 55 -3.47 -2.41 -2.71
CA PHE A 55 -2.83 -2.27 -4.00
C PHE A 55 -3.55 -3.14 -5.04
N ASP A 56 -3.39 -2.74 -6.29
CA ASP A 56 -3.83 -3.51 -7.46
C ASP A 56 -3.09 -4.85 -7.50
N ASP A 57 -3.80 -5.97 -7.48
CA ASP A 57 -3.22 -7.33 -7.56
C ASP A 57 -3.00 -7.79 -9.02
N GLU A 58 -3.50 -7.02 -9.99
CA GLU A 58 -3.36 -7.27 -11.42
C GLU A 58 -2.10 -6.64 -12.00
N PHE A 59 -1.31 -5.95 -11.17
CA PHE A 59 -0.18 -5.13 -11.61
C PHE A 59 0.89 -5.88 -12.42
N LEU A 60 0.97 -7.21 -12.25
CA LEU A 60 1.83 -8.11 -13.02
C LEU A 60 1.36 -8.25 -14.48
N PHE A 61 0.06 -8.10 -14.74
CA PHE A 61 -0.55 -8.21 -16.07
C PHE A 61 -0.73 -6.85 -16.76
N THR A 62 -0.38 -5.75 -16.09
CA THR A 62 -0.51 -4.38 -16.62
C THR A 62 0.85 -3.70 -16.77
N ASP A 63 0.87 -2.55 -17.46
CA ASP A 63 2.05 -1.71 -17.64
C ASP A 63 2.26 -0.69 -16.51
N LYS A 64 1.54 -0.85 -15.37
CA LYS A 64 1.66 0.04 -14.21
C LYS A 64 3.11 0.13 -13.74
N ALA A 65 3.52 1.38 -13.49
CA ALA A 65 4.88 1.72 -13.07
C ALA A 65 5.17 1.27 -11.64
N ILE A 66 6.43 0.93 -11.35
CA ILE A 66 6.88 0.57 -10.00
C ILE A 66 6.66 1.76 -9.05
N ASN A 67 6.00 1.50 -7.92
CA ASN A 67 5.86 2.44 -6.83
C ASN A 67 6.99 2.20 -5.83
N LYS A 68 8.08 2.97 -5.97
CA LYS A 68 9.30 2.77 -5.18
C LYS A 68 9.06 2.97 -3.68
N LYS A 69 8.31 4.00 -3.30
CA LYS A 69 7.98 4.29 -1.89
C LYS A 69 7.13 3.17 -1.29
N ALA A 70 6.07 2.77 -1.98
CA ALA A 70 5.21 1.68 -1.50
C ALA A 70 5.96 0.34 -1.44
N SER A 71 6.82 0.05 -2.41
CA SER A 71 7.66 -1.16 -2.39
C SER A 71 8.59 -1.17 -1.18
N VAL A 72 9.24 -0.06 -0.86
CA VAL A 72 10.10 0.05 0.33
C VAL A 72 9.28 -0.13 1.61
N LEU A 73 8.12 0.51 1.68
CA LEU A 73 7.20 0.40 2.80
C LEU A 73 6.71 -1.04 3.00
N PHE A 74 6.45 -1.76 1.92
CA PHE A 74 6.06 -3.17 1.92
C PHE A 74 7.18 -4.13 2.33
N GLY A 75 8.42 -3.63 2.44
CA GLY A 75 9.56 -4.46 2.80
C GLY A 75 10.29 -5.05 1.59
N TYR A 76 10.42 -4.32 0.48
CA TYR A 76 11.19 -4.75 -0.70
C TYR A 76 12.57 -5.34 -0.35
N LYS A 77 13.25 -4.81 0.68
CA LYS A 77 14.55 -5.31 1.14
C LYS A 77 14.51 -6.74 1.72
N GLN A 78 13.33 -7.24 2.09
CA GLN A 78 13.12 -8.55 2.69
C GLN A 78 12.61 -9.58 1.68
N HIS A 79 11.77 -9.16 0.73
CA HIS A 79 11.07 -10.07 -0.17
C HIS A 79 11.40 -9.86 -1.66
N GLU A 80 12.09 -8.78 -2.02
CA GLU A 80 12.37 -8.40 -3.42
C GLU A 80 11.10 -8.26 -4.29
N GLU A 81 9.95 -8.01 -3.65
CA GLU A 81 8.64 -7.84 -4.28
C GLU A 81 8.29 -6.36 -4.43
N VAL A 82 8.12 -5.93 -5.69
CA VAL A 82 7.69 -4.56 -5.98
C VAL A 82 6.16 -4.46 -5.95
N LEU A 83 5.68 -3.34 -5.42
CA LEU A 83 4.32 -2.89 -5.70
C LEU A 83 4.36 -1.94 -6.90
N CYS A 84 3.38 -2.08 -7.80
CA CYS A 84 3.24 -1.22 -8.98
C CYS A 84 1.87 -0.53 -8.96
N GLY A 85 1.80 0.64 -9.61
CA GLY A 85 0.61 1.48 -9.57
C GLY A 85 0.52 2.33 -8.31
N ASP A 86 -0.65 2.90 -8.08
CA ASP A 86 -0.91 3.64 -6.85
C ASP A 86 -1.17 2.64 -5.72
N VAL A 87 -0.83 3.02 -4.49
CA VAL A 87 -1.03 2.19 -3.30
C VAL A 87 -1.70 3.03 -2.23
N LEU A 88 -2.79 2.54 -1.67
CA LEU A 88 -3.49 3.21 -0.59
C LEU A 88 -2.97 2.65 0.75
N VAL A 89 -2.67 3.55 1.67
CA VAL A 89 -2.16 3.23 3.01
C VAL A 89 -3.22 3.64 4.03
N GLN A 90 -3.50 2.72 4.94
CA GLN A 90 -4.49 2.90 6.00
C GLN A 90 -4.02 2.16 7.27
N LYS A 91 -4.74 2.29 8.40
CA LYS A 91 -4.38 1.59 9.64
C LYS A 91 -5.19 0.33 9.84
N ASP A 92 -4.55 -0.64 10.49
CA ASP A 92 -5.21 -1.84 10.97
C ASP A 92 -5.62 -1.65 12.44
N ILE A 93 -6.89 -1.93 12.73
CA ILE A 93 -7.44 -1.95 14.09
C ILE A 93 -7.88 -3.37 14.42
N GLU A 94 -7.48 -3.84 15.59
CA GLU A 94 -7.98 -5.10 16.15
C GLU A 94 -9.36 -4.88 16.77
N THR A 95 -10.34 -5.68 16.35
CA THR A 95 -11.69 -5.74 16.90
C THR A 95 -11.99 -7.16 17.39
N PRO A 96 -13.06 -7.38 18.17
CA PRO A 96 -13.46 -8.72 18.59
C PRO A 96 -13.71 -9.69 17.42
N GLU A 97 -14.04 -9.16 16.24
CA GLU A 97 -14.32 -9.91 15.01
C GLU A 97 -13.08 -10.15 14.14
N GLY A 98 -11.93 -9.56 14.50
CA GLY A 98 -10.67 -9.66 13.77
C GLY A 98 -10.06 -8.30 13.45
N ILE A 99 -9.11 -8.28 12.50
CA ILE A 99 -8.45 -7.06 12.08
C ILE A 99 -9.26 -6.38 10.98
N ILE A 100 -9.52 -5.07 11.15
CA ILE A 100 -10.14 -4.24 10.12
C ILE A 100 -9.20 -3.12 9.69
N ALA A 101 -9.14 -2.89 8.39
CA ALA A 101 -8.47 -1.76 7.79
C ALA A 101 -9.42 -0.53 7.78
N VAL A 102 -8.94 0.61 8.32
CA VAL A 102 -9.65 1.91 8.34
C VAL A 102 -8.66 3.06 8.15
N GLY A 103 -9.14 4.26 7.80
CA GLY A 103 -8.23 5.41 7.69
C GLY A 103 -7.72 5.92 9.05
N PHE A 104 -6.59 6.63 8.98
CA PHE A 104 -5.93 7.30 10.10
C PHE A 104 -6.77 8.46 10.65
N ASN A 105 -6.49 8.88 11.89
CA ASN A 105 -6.83 10.23 12.33
C ASN A 105 -5.81 11.25 11.77
N GLU A 106 -6.04 12.55 11.95
CA GLU A 106 -5.18 13.61 11.39
C GLU A 106 -3.73 13.58 11.93
N GLU A 107 -3.55 13.25 13.21
CA GLU A 107 -2.22 13.18 13.84
C GLU A 107 -1.42 11.99 13.27
N GLU A 108 -2.04 10.81 13.25
CA GLU A 108 -1.48 9.59 12.67
C GLU A 108 -1.16 9.77 11.18
N ALA A 109 -2.06 10.40 10.42
CA ALA A 109 -1.86 10.69 9.00
C ALA A 109 -0.62 11.55 8.77
N THR A 110 -0.46 12.61 9.57
CA THR A 110 0.68 13.52 9.46
C THR A 110 2.01 12.81 9.79
N VAL A 111 2.00 11.94 10.80
CA VAL A 111 3.19 11.13 11.17
C VAL A 111 3.54 10.15 10.05
N ILE A 112 2.55 9.46 9.48
CA ILE A 112 2.75 8.47 8.42
C ILE A 112 3.23 9.11 7.12
N GLU A 113 2.67 10.26 6.74
CA GLU A 113 3.15 11.02 5.59
C GLU A 113 4.62 11.40 5.75
N ALA A 114 4.99 11.99 6.90
CA ALA A 114 6.38 12.34 7.16
C ALA A 114 7.31 11.12 7.13
N TYR A 115 6.87 9.97 7.68
CA TYR A 115 7.63 8.73 7.60
C TYR A 115 7.85 8.28 6.15
N ILE A 116 6.80 8.26 5.34
CA ILE A 116 6.85 7.84 3.93
C ILE A 116 7.69 8.79 3.08
N GLU A 117 7.61 10.09 3.34
CA GLU A 117 8.42 11.10 2.64
C GLU A 117 9.92 10.92 2.89
N ASN A 118 10.29 10.45 4.08
CA ASN A 118 11.68 10.26 4.48
C ASN A 118 12.23 8.84 4.18
N LEU A 119 11.44 7.97 3.53
CA LEU A 119 11.92 6.66 3.10
C LEU A 119 13.06 6.81 2.08
N LYS A 120 14.22 6.22 2.40
CA LYS A 120 15.40 6.22 1.53
C LYS A 120 15.46 4.98 0.65
N TYR A 121 15.58 5.19 -0.65
CA TYR A 121 15.58 4.12 -1.66
C TYR A 121 16.42 4.40 -2.89
N GLU A 122 17.26 5.43 -2.86
CA GLU A 122 18.08 5.90 -3.97
C GLU A 122 19.09 4.85 -4.44
N HIS A 123 19.53 3.97 -3.53
CA HIS A 123 20.49 2.90 -3.81
C HIS A 123 19.82 1.58 -4.20
N ILE A 124 18.49 1.52 -4.25
CA ILE A 124 17.76 0.28 -4.52
C ILE A 124 17.47 0.20 -6.02
N LYS A 125 17.93 -0.88 -6.65
CA LYS A 125 17.55 -1.24 -8.01
C LYS A 125 16.26 -2.07 -7.96
N PHE A 126 15.12 -1.41 -8.11
CA PHE A 126 13.83 -2.09 -8.20
C PHE A 126 13.72 -2.84 -9.53
N ILE A 127 13.28 -4.09 -9.46
CA ILE A 127 13.06 -4.94 -10.62
C ILE A 127 11.58 -5.34 -10.61
N LYS A 128 10.83 -4.96 -11.65
CA LYS A 128 9.49 -5.49 -11.87
C LYS A 128 9.62 -6.93 -12.31
N GLN A 129 8.97 -7.83 -11.57
CA GLN A 129 8.93 -9.24 -11.91
C GLN A 129 8.06 -9.40 -13.17
N GLU A 130 8.51 -10.25 -14.10
CA GLU A 130 7.71 -10.61 -15.27
C GLU A 130 6.84 -11.82 -14.94
N PRO A 131 5.59 -11.86 -15.40
CA PRO A 131 4.75 -13.04 -15.28
C PRO A 131 5.47 -14.26 -15.86
N CYS A 132 5.70 -15.28 -15.05
CA CYS A 132 6.36 -16.50 -15.47
C CYS A 132 5.50 -17.70 -15.12
N ALA A 133 5.02 -18.42 -16.13
CA ALA A 133 4.44 -19.74 -15.94
C ALA A 133 5.54 -20.80 -16.14
N LYS A 134 5.85 -21.55 -15.09
CA LYS A 134 6.71 -22.74 -15.19
C LYS A 134 5.90 -23.97 -14.84
N PHE A 135 5.84 -24.92 -15.76
CA PHE A 135 5.33 -26.25 -15.46
C PHE A 135 6.33 -26.93 -14.51
N ILE A 136 5.86 -27.32 -13.33
CA ILE A 136 6.63 -28.16 -12.42
C ILE A 136 6.34 -29.61 -12.87
N PRO A 137 7.33 -30.33 -13.45
CA PRO A 137 7.13 -31.72 -13.78
C PRO A 137 6.97 -32.52 -12.48
N PHE A 138 5.92 -33.33 -12.42
CA PHE A 138 5.68 -34.32 -11.36
C PHE A 138 6.43 -35.61 -11.65
#